data_AF-A0AAW1Q1Y8-F1
#
_entry.id   AF-A0AAW1Q1Y8-F1
#
_cell.length_a   1.000
_cell.length_b   1.000
_cell.length_c   1.000
_cell.angle_alpha   90.00
_cell.angle_beta   90.00
_cell.angle_gamma   90.00
#
_symmetry.space_group_name_H-M   'P 1'
#
loop_
_entity.id
_entity.type
_entity.pdbx_description
1 polymer ?
#
loop_
_entity_poly.entity_id
_entity_poly.type
_entity_poly.pdbx_seq_one_letter_code
_entity_poly.pdbx_strand_id
1 'polypeptide(L)'
;MEMRGDHTPVDTPGRTVLKLGVRHGRFDWQLLHGLDADEVVAQADAVAVETVVDTLLRGDVAAEELSDHNYLQAARLLQLTVEYVWHLQDSYELYCQQLVQCQQAVDTYTDALWRFADQALAEQQAIAAHADQLSALASATDQARRKLRPRRIALEQLQAKLSAIESKQGCFRFHIRHAHLDWALLHSVDVQAVKCGADLSSLLRTMPCATFGHLLHPTPAPLTARNWVQLINVLQLALDFVLHCLQTAHDRQARLNLSLMRSGPAAAGPACLADGISSVLREEHKQTQQLQLQMSDVWSQMSRLQARHGAEPVADAAPLTSETCCEPPTANIELDVEGLRAEVRRGCEARLRWQVQEIKRRAFSDLQRRVSADLERQSVNEHPQ
;
A
#
# COMPACT_ATOMS: atom_id res chain seq x y z
N MET A 1 -37.09 0.58 -46.57
CA MET A 1 -37.22 -0.07 -45.25
C MET A 1 -35.83 -0.01 -44.63
N GLU A 2 -35.51 1.14 -44.04
CA GLU A 2 -34.19 1.42 -43.48
C GLU A 2 -34.11 0.82 -42.08
N MET A 3 -33.16 -0.08 -41.89
CA MET A 3 -32.84 -0.69 -40.60
C MET A 3 -32.14 0.36 -39.75
N ARG A 4 -32.89 1.01 -38.83
CA ARG A 4 -32.30 1.78 -37.74
C ARG A 4 -31.51 0.81 -36.85
N GLY A 5 -30.19 0.91 -36.91
CA GLY A 5 -29.32 0.25 -35.95
C GLY A 5 -29.47 0.92 -34.59
N ASP A 6 -29.90 0.15 -33.60
CA ASP A 6 -29.84 0.52 -32.19
C ASP A 6 -28.36 0.65 -31.79
N HIS A 7 -27.88 1.88 -31.76
CA HIS A 7 -26.63 2.22 -31.08
C HIS A 7 -26.90 2.24 -29.58
N THR A 8 -26.77 1.09 -28.92
CA THR A 8 -26.58 1.08 -27.47
C THR A 8 -25.28 1.84 -27.17
N PRO A 9 -25.30 2.88 -26.33
CA PRO A 9 -24.09 3.61 -25.99
C PRO A 9 -23.08 2.63 -25.40
N VAL A 10 -21.91 2.54 -26.03
CA VAL A 10 -20.77 1.81 -25.51
C VAL A 10 -20.41 2.48 -24.18
N ASP A 11 -20.57 1.76 -23.07
CA ASP A 11 -20.10 2.19 -21.75
C ASP A 11 -18.61 2.48 -21.86
N THR A 12 -18.27 3.77 -21.96
CA THR A 12 -16.90 4.24 -21.91
C THR A 12 -16.32 3.76 -20.58
N PRO A 13 -15.24 2.95 -20.55
CA PRO A 13 -14.73 2.39 -19.31
C PRO A 13 -14.41 3.48 -18.29
N GLY A 14 -15.32 3.61 -17.34
CA GLY A 14 -15.07 3.77 -15.91
C GLY A 14 -14.32 5.03 -15.48
N ARG A 15 -14.93 6.21 -15.62
CA ARG A 15 -14.59 7.31 -14.71
C ARG A 15 -15.11 6.91 -13.34
N THR A 16 -14.25 6.40 -12.46
CA THR A 16 -14.59 6.14 -11.06
C THR A 16 -15.01 7.46 -10.44
N VAL A 17 -16.33 7.63 -10.28
CA VAL A 17 -16.88 8.80 -9.59
C VAL A 17 -16.50 8.63 -8.12
N LEU A 18 -15.70 9.56 -7.61
CA LEU A 18 -15.43 9.67 -6.17
C LEU A 18 -16.77 9.79 -5.45
N LYS A 19 -17.18 8.74 -4.75
CA LYS A 19 -18.37 8.77 -3.90
C LYS A 19 -17.99 9.44 -2.59
N LEU A 20 -18.01 10.77 -2.60
CA LEU A 20 -17.76 11.56 -1.40
C LEU A 20 -18.97 11.44 -0.48
N GLY A 21 -18.74 11.03 0.76
CA GLY A 21 -19.81 10.83 1.74
C GLY A 21 -20.55 12.14 2.00
N VAL A 22 -21.88 12.10 2.04
CA VAL A 22 -22.65 13.26 2.49
C VAL A 22 -22.26 13.52 3.94
N ARG A 23 -21.76 14.72 4.23
CA ARG A 23 -21.47 15.14 5.60
C ARG A 23 -22.80 15.33 6.32
N HIS A 24 -22.98 14.59 7.38
CA HIS A 24 -24.18 14.65 8.19
C HIS A 24 -23.82 14.28 9.62
N GLY A 25 -24.12 15.19 10.54
CA GLY A 25 -23.90 14.97 11.96
C GLY A 25 -22.95 15.98 12.56
N ARG A 26 -22.77 15.82 13.86
CA ARG A 26 -21.90 16.67 14.68
C ARG A 26 -20.59 15.96 14.95
N PHE A 27 -19.54 16.72 15.19
CA PHE A 27 -18.32 16.18 15.75
C PHE A 27 -18.57 15.63 17.15
N ASP A 28 -17.99 14.48 17.48
CA ASP A 28 -17.91 13.98 18.83
C ASP A 28 -16.79 14.73 19.57
N TRP A 29 -17.12 15.93 20.06
CA TRP A 29 -16.16 16.77 20.77
C TRP A 29 -15.62 16.11 22.04
N GLN A 30 -16.37 15.21 22.67
CA GLN A 30 -15.88 14.48 23.84
C GLN A 30 -14.69 13.60 23.45
N LEU A 31 -14.80 12.90 22.32
CA LEU A 31 -13.72 12.10 21.77
C LEU A 31 -12.55 12.98 21.29
N LEU A 32 -12.83 14.05 20.54
CA LEU A 32 -11.79 14.92 19.96
C LEU A 32 -10.99 15.69 21.03
N HIS A 33 -11.63 16.10 22.13
CA HIS A 33 -10.93 16.76 23.26
C HIS A 33 -10.18 15.77 24.15
N GLY A 34 -10.49 14.47 24.07
CA GLY A 34 -9.75 13.43 24.78
C GLY A 34 -8.37 13.14 24.17
N LEU A 35 -8.08 13.66 22.98
CA LEU A 35 -6.80 13.49 22.29
C LEU A 35 -6.01 14.80 22.27
N ASP A 36 -4.76 14.76 22.72
CA ASP A 36 -3.81 15.83 22.48
C ASP A 36 -3.08 15.56 21.15
N ALA A 37 -3.28 16.43 20.17
CA ALA A 37 -2.67 16.29 18.85
C ALA A 37 -1.13 16.30 18.91
N ASP A 38 -0.53 17.05 19.84
CA ASP A 38 0.92 17.12 19.99
C ASP A 38 1.47 15.85 20.65
N GLU A 39 0.74 15.25 21.59
CA GLU A 39 1.07 13.94 22.16
C GLU A 39 0.95 12.83 21.12
N VAL A 40 -0.12 12.81 20.33
CA VAL A 40 -0.33 11.86 19.22
C VAL A 40 0.83 11.93 18.23
N VAL A 41 1.30 13.14 17.90
CA VAL A 41 2.47 13.34 17.05
C VAL A 41 3.75 12.80 17.70
N ALA A 42 3.99 13.17 18.96
CA ALA A 42 5.21 12.79 19.69
C ALA A 42 5.34 11.27 19.86
N GLN A 43 4.22 10.59 20.11
CA GLN A 43 4.17 9.13 20.30
C GLN A 43 3.97 8.36 18.99
N ALA A 44 3.65 9.06 17.90
CA ALA A 44 3.20 8.47 16.65
C ALA A 44 2.03 7.48 16.85
N ASP A 45 1.07 7.88 17.69
CA ASP A 45 -0.06 7.03 18.07
C ASP A 45 -1.08 6.90 16.92
N ALA A 46 -0.86 5.90 16.08
CA ALA A 46 -1.76 5.55 14.99
C ALA A 46 -3.15 5.12 15.49
N VAL A 47 -3.24 4.49 16.67
CA VAL A 47 -4.51 4.02 17.23
C VAL A 47 -5.39 5.21 17.61
N ALA A 48 -4.81 6.22 18.25
CA ALA A 48 -5.51 7.47 18.55
C ALA A 48 -6.09 8.11 17.28
N VAL A 49 -5.29 8.22 16.20
CA VAL A 49 -5.77 8.76 14.92
C VAL A 49 -6.91 7.92 14.35
N GLU A 50 -6.80 6.59 14.34
CA GLU A 50 -7.85 5.70 13.83
C GLU A 50 -9.18 5.87 14.57
N THR A 51 -9.14 6.09 15.89
CA THR A 51 -10.37 6.25 16.69
C THR A 51 -11.19 7.49 16.29
N VAL A 52 -10.55 8.55 15.77
CA VAL A 52 -11.23 9.80 15.42
C VAL A 52 -11.59 9.91 13.93
N VAL A 53 -11.13 9.00 13.07
CA VAL A 53 -11.40 9.04 11.63
C VAL A 53 -12.89 9.22 11.34
N ASP A 54 -13.76 8.43 11.98
CA ASP A 54 -15.19 8.43 11.67
C ASP A 54 -15.87 9.75 12.03
N THR A 55 -15.57 10.31 13.22
CA THR A 55 -16.13 11.61 13.62
C THR A 55 -15.60 12.75 12.76
N LEU A 56 -14.32 12.72 12.36
CA LEU A 56 -13.73 13.75 11.52
C LEU A 56 -14.27 13.69 10.09
N LEU A 57 -14.58 12.48 9.61
CA LEU A 57 -15.13 12.25 8.29
C LEU A 57 -16.59 12.69 8.17
N ARG A 58 -17.42 12.47 9.20
CA ARG A 58 -18.86 12.73 9.14
C ARG A 58 -19.29 14.12 9.60
N GLY A 59 -18.49 14.74 10.47
CA GLY A 59 -18.82 16.03 11.08
C GLY A 59 -19.03 17.13 10.05
N ASP A 60 -20.11 17.89 10.20
CA ASP A 60 -20.40 19.06 9.36
C ASP A 60 -20.01 20.35 10.09
N VAL A 61 -18.86 20.90 9.71
CA VAL A 61 -18.33 22.14 10.28
C VAL A 61 -19.26 23.35 10.04
N ALA A 62 -20.07 23.33 8.98
CA ALA A 62 -20.99 24.44 8.70
C ALA A 62 -22.26 24.39 9.55
N ALA A 63 -22.56 23.23 10.16
CA ALA A 63 -23.75 23.03 11.00
C ALA A 63 -23.51 23.38 12.48
N GLU A 64 -22.28 23.72 12.87
CA GLU A 64 -21.88 23.96 14.25
C GLU A 64 -21.23 25.34 14.44
N GLU A 65 -21.58 26.02 15.53
CA GLU A 65 -20.86 27.22 15.98
C GLU A 65 -19.67 26.78 16.83
N LEU A 66 -18.48 26.80 16.24
CA LEU A 66 -17.25 26.35 16.89
C LEU A 66 -16.44 27.52 17.43
N SER A 67 -15.77 27.28 18.56
CA SER A 67 -14.71 28.16 19.06
C SER A 67 -13.44 28.01 18.22
N ASP A 68 -12.55 29.00 18.26
CA ASP A 68 -11.24 28.93 17.58
C ASP A 68 -10.42 27.70 18.02
N HIS A 69 -10.52 27.31 19.30
CA HIS A 69 -9.89 26.11 19.81
C HIS A 69 -10.43 24.84 19.15
N ASN A 70 -11.75 24.73 19.01
CA ASN A 70 -12.40 23.58 18.38
C ASN A 70 -12.07 23.49 16.89
N TYR A 71 -12.02 24.64 16.20
CA TYR A 71 -11.56 24.70 14.81
C TYR A 71 -10.12 24.20 14.66
N LEU A 72 -9.21 24.70 15.50
CA LEU A 72 -7.81 24.31 15.48
C LEU A 72 -7.63 22.81 15.76
N GLN A 73 -8.32 22.29 16.78
CA GLN A 73 -8.26 20.88 17.16
C GLN A 73 -8.74 19.97 16.02
N ALA A 74 -9.91 20.26 15.44
CA ALA A 74 -10.43 19.48 14.31
C ALA A 74 -9.51 19.54 13.09
N ALA A 75 -9.00 20.73 12.76
CA ALA A 75 -8.08 20.90 11.64
C ALA A 75 -6.77 20.13 11.84
N ARG A 76 -6.17 20.16 13.04
CA ARG A 76 -4.96 19.38 13.35
C ARG A 76 -5.20 17.89 13.26
N LEU A 77 -6.24 17.38 13.91
CA LEU A 77 -6.53 15.95 13.86
C LEU A 77 -6.84 15.49 12.43
N LEU A 78 -7.49 16.32 11.61
CA LEU A 78 -7.65 16.06 10.18
C LEU A 78 -6.32 16.03 9.42
N GLN A 79 -5.40 16.98 9.67
CA GLN A 79 -4.06 16.95 9.06
C GLN A 79 -3.33 15.64 9.38
N LEU A 80 -3.33 15.24 10.65
CA LEU A 80 -2.74 13.97 11.11
C LEU A 80 -3.41 12.76 10.49
N THR A 81 -4.74 12.77 10.40
CA THR A 81 -5.49 11.67 9.80
C THR A 81 -5.19 11.53 8.31
N VAL A 82 -5.19 12.64 7.57
CA VAL A 82 -4.83 12.63 6.14
C VAL A 82 -3.41 12.11 5.95
N GLU A 83 -2.45 12.58 6.75
CA GLU A 83 -1.07 12.10 6.69
C GLU A 83 -0.95 10.61 7.01
N TYR A 84 -1.62 10.14 8.06
CA TYR A 84 -1.62 8.74 8.46
C TYR A 84 -2.19 7.83 7.35
N VAL A 85 -3.36 8.15 6.83
CA VAL A 85 -4.00 7.34 5.77
C VAL A 85 -3.16 7.40 4.49
N TRP A 86 -2.51 8.52 4.21
CA TRP A 86 -1.57 8.63 3.09
C TRP A 86 -0.38 7.69 3.28
N HIS A 87 0.20 7.66 4.48
CA HIS A 87 1.29 6.73 4.81
C HIS A 87 0.87 5.26 4.67
N LEU A 88 -0.36 4.91 5.06
CA LEU A 88 -0.91 3.58 4.84
C LEU A 88 -1.00 3.25 3.35
N GLN A 89 -1.45 4.20 2.52
CA GLN A 89 -1.50 4.03 1.07
C GLN A 89 -0.10 3.79 0.49
N ASP A 90 0.88 4.61 0.82
CA ASP A 90 2.26 4.46 0.33
C ASP A 90 2.87 3.11 0.75
N SER A 91 2.62 2.70 2.01
CA SER A 91 3.09 1.42 2.55
C SER A 91 2.43 0.23 1.84
N TYR A 92 1.14 0.34 1.57
CA TYR A 92 0.38 -0.67 0.84
C TYR A 92 0.84 -0.78 -0.61
N GLU A 93 1.12 0.34 -1.27
CA GLU A 93 1.64 0.36 -2.63
C GLU A 93 3.02 -0.31 -2.71
N LEU A 94 3.93 0.02 -1.78
CA LEU A 94 5.23 -0.62 -1.69
C LEU A 94 5.10 -2.14 -1.49
N TYR A 95 4.19 -2.58 -0.62
CA TYR A 95 3.90 -3.99 -0.42
C TYR A 95 3.41 -4.65 -1.71
N CYS A 96 2.50 -4.00 -2.45
CA CYS A 96 2.02 -4.52 -3.74
C CYS A 96 3.16 -4.64 -4.76
N GLN A 97 4.04 -3.64 -4.88
CA GLN A 97 5.21 -3.70 -5.77
C GLN A 97 6.13 -4.87 -5.44
N GLN A 98 6.34 -5.15 -4.15
CA GLN A 98 7.14 -6.28 -3.69
C GLN A 98 6.49 -7.62 -4.06
N LEU A 99 5.16 -7.75 -3.91
CA LEU A 99 4.44 -8.96 -4.34
C LEU A 99 4.61 -9.21 -5.85
N VAL A 100 4.54 -8.17 -6.68
CA VAL A 100 4.78 -8.29 -8.13
C VAL A 100 6.19 -8.78 -8.42
N GLN A 101 7.21 -8.24 -7.73
CA GLN A 101 8.60 -8.69 -7.89
C GLN A 101 8.79 -10.15 -7.46
N CYS A 102 8.17 -10.56 -6.35
CA CYS A 102 8.19 -11.96 -5.91
C CYS A 102 7.54 -12.89 -6.94
N GLN A 103 6.40 -12.49 -7.53
CA GLN A 103 5.76 -13.28 -8.57
C GLN A 103 6.67 -13.44 -9.80
N GLN A 104 7.26 -12.36 -10.30
CA GLN A 104 8.20 -12.41 -11.43
C GLN A 104 9.40 -13.33 -11.16
N ALA A 105 9.90 -13.33 -9.93
CA ALA A 105 10.98 -14.23 -9.52
C ALA A 105 10.54 -15.70 -9.53
N VAL A 106 9.32 -16.00 -9.06
CA VAL A 106 8.72 -17.35 -9.10
C VAL A 106 8.49 -17.81 -10.53
N ASP A 107 7.97 -16.97 -11.41
CA ASP A 107 7.76 -17.29 -12.83
C ASP A 107 9.11 -17.61 -13.50
N THR A 108 10.13 -16.77 -13.28
CA THR A 108 11.49 -17.00 -13.79
C THR A 108 12.10 -18.31 -13.28
N TYR A 109 11.81 -18.68 -12.03
CA TYR A 109 12.27 -19.93 -11.44
C TYR A 109 11.54 -21.13 -12.04
N THR A 110 10.24 -21.01 -12.24
CA THR A 110 9.39 -22.06 -12.83
C THR A 110 9.81 -22.34 -14.28
N ASP A 111 10.05 -21.30 -15.09
CA ASP A 111 10.57 -21.42 -16.45
C ASP A 111 11.94 -22.11 -16.49
N ALA A 112 12.81 -21.78 -15.54
CA ALA A 112 14.12 -22.43 -15.44
C ALA A 112 14.01 -23.90 -15.06
N LEU A 113 13.06 -24.28 -14.20
CA LEU A 113 12.79 -25.68 -13.86
C LEU A 113 12.23 -26.45 -15.07
N TRP A 114 11.35 -25.85 -15.86
CA TRP A 114 10.84 -26.47 -17.08
C TRP A 114 11.94 -26.70 -18.11
N ARG A 115 12.78 -25.69 -18.38
CA ARG A 115 13.95 -25.85 -19.26
C ARG A 115 14.92 -26.93 -18.77
N PHE A 116 15.10 -27.04 -17.45
CA PHE A 116 15.91 -28.09 -16.85
C PHE A 116 15.28 -29.49 -17.04
N ALA A 117 13.97 -29.61 -16.86
CA ALA A 117 13.24 -30.85 -17.08
C ALA A 117 13.29 -31.29 -18.56
N ASP A 118 13.09 -30.36 -19.49
CA ASP A 118 13.19 -30.62 -20.93
C ASP A 118 14.61 -31.06 -21.33
N GLN A 119 15.64 -30.40 -20.78
CA GLN A 119 17.04 -30.79 -21.01
C GLN A 119 17.33 -32.17 -20.42
N ALA A 120 16.87 -32.47 -19.20
CA ALA A 120 17.06 -33.76 -18.57
C ALA A 120 16.37 -34.89 -19.36
N LEU A 121 15.19 -34.63 -19.92
CA LEU A 121 14.48 -35.58 -20.78
C LEU A 121 15.25 -35.81 -22.09
N ALA A 122 15.74 -34.75 -22.74
CA ALA A 122 16.56 -34.85 -23.95
C ALA A 122 17.87 -35.61 -23.69
N GLU A 123 18.53 -35.35 -22.57
CA GLU A 123 19.72 -36.10 -22.14
C GLU A 123 19.39 -37.57 -21.88
N GLN A 124 18.28 -37.86 -21.17
CA GLN A 124 17.84 -39.24 -20.92
C GLN A 124 17.55 -40.00 -22.22
N GLN A 125 16.96 -39.35 -23.23
CA GLN A 125 16.75 -39.92 -24.56
C GLN A 125 18.09 -40.16 -25.29
N ALA A 126 19.04 -39.22 -25.22
CA ALA A 126 20.38 -39.41 -25.76
C ALA A 126 21.15 -40.55 -25.06
N ILE A 127 20.97 -40.71 -23.75
CA ILE A 127 21.55 -41.79 -22.95
C ILE A 127 20.91 -43.13 -23.29
N ALA A 128 19.59 -43.19 -23.47
CA ALA A 128 18.91 -44.39 -23.95
C ALA A 128 19.42 -44.81 -25.34
N ALA A 129 19.80 -43.84 -26.18
CA ALA A 129 20.48 -44.10 -27.46
C ALA A 129 21.96 -44.51 -27.30
N HIS A 130 22.58 -44.30 -26.14
CA HIS A 130 23.99 -44.55 -25.83
C HIS A 130 24.18 -45.46 -24.60
N ALA A 131 23.30 -46.45 -24.41
CA ALA A 131 23.14 -47.26 -23.19
C ALA A 131 24.40 -47.99 -22.66
N ASP A 132 25.55 -47.90 -23.32
CA ASP A 132 26.83 -48.47 -22.90
C ASP A 132 27.77 -47.51 -22.11
N GLN A 133 27.42 -46.23 -21.90
CA GLN A 133 28.36 -45.22 -21.31
C GLN A 133 27.84 -44.48 -20.04
N LEU A 134 27.28 -45.21 -19.07
CA LEU A 134 26.55 -44.70 -17.90
C LEU A 134 27.33 -43.87 -16.84
N SER A 135 28.65 -43.67 -16.92
CA SER A 135 29.38 -42.94 -15.84
C SER A 135 29.31 -41.40 -15.91
N ALA A 136 28.99 -40.82 -17.08
CA ALA A 136 28.95 -39.37 -17.26
C ALA A 136 27.75 -38.68 -16.56
N LEU A 137 26.68 -39.43 -16.33
CA LEU A 137 25.37 -38.99 -15.85
C LEU A 137 25.38 -38.35 -14.46
N ALA A 138 26.11 -38.94 -13.52
CA ALA A 138 26.20 -38.42 -12.15
C ALA A 138 26.87 -37.04 -12.10
N SER A 139 27.78 -36.75 -13.04
CA SER A 139 28.49 -35.47 -13.10
C SER A 139 27.58 -34.33 -13.58
N ALA A 140 26.66 -34.60 -14.51
CA ALA A 140 25.73 -33.61 -15.07
C ALA A 140 24.67 -33.18 -14.04
N THR A 141 24.13 -34.13 -13.26
CA THR A 141 23.14 -33.84 -12.22
C THR A 141 23.73 -32.98 -11.09
N ASP A 142 24.98 -33.24 -10.72
CA ASP A 142 25.71 -32.43 -9.74
C ASP A 142 26.05 -31.04 -10.29
N GLN A 143 26.36 -30.92 -11.58
CA GLN A 143 26.61 -29.63 -12.23
C GLN A 143 25.33 -28.76 -12.27
N ALA A 144 24.17 -29.36 -12.48
CA ALA A 144 22.88 -28.67 -12.43
C ALA A 144 22.50 -28.22 -11.02
N ARG A 145 22.72 -29.05 -10.00
CA ARG A 145 22.53 -28.67 -8.59
C ARG A 145 23.42 -27.49 -8.19
N ARG A 146 24.65 -27.45 -8.69
CA ARG A 146 25.56 -26.30 -8.47
C ARG A 146 25.03 -25.02 -9.12
N LYS A 147 24.38 -25.09 -10.29
CA LYS A 147 23.76 -23.93 -10.96
C LYS A 147 22.54 -23.36 -10.22
N LEU A 148 21.78 -24.21 -9.50
CA LEU A 148 20.59 -23.77 -8.74
C LEU A 148 20.92 -23.16 -7.37
N ARG A 149 22.08 -23.50 -6.79
CA ARG A 149 22.54 -23.02 -5.47
C ARG A 149 22.57 -21.48 -5.32
N PRO A 150 23.16 -20.70 -6.24
CA PRO A 150 23.18 -19.23 -6.10
C PRO A 150 21.78 -18.60 -6.17
N ARG A 151 20.83 -19.21 -6.87
CA ARG A 151 19.44 -18.70 -6.97
C ARG A 151 18.65 -18.92 -5.68
N ARG A 152 18.86 -20.05 -5.00
CA ARG A 152 18.29 -20.29 -3.67
C ARG A 152 18.78 -19.26 -2.65
N ILE A 153 20.08 -18.95 -2.68
CA ILE A 153 20.67 -17.90 -1.83
C ILE A 153 20.03 -16.54 -2.12
N ALA A 154 19.78 -16.20 -3.39
CA ALA A 154 19.10 -14.95 -3.76
C ALA A 154 17.66 -14.88 -3.22
N LEU A 155 16.94 -16.00 -3.20
CA LEU A 155 15.58 -16.08 -2.67
C LEU A 155 15.57 -15.93 -1.13
N GLU A 156 16.49 -16.60 -0.43
CA GLU A 156 16.71 -16.44 1.01
C GLU A 156 17.11 -15.00 1.36
N GLN A 157 17.93 -14.35 0.52
CA GLN A 157 18.29 -12.92 0.68
C GLN A 157 17.10 -11.97 0.46
N LEU A 158 16.21 -12.25 -0.50
CA LEU A 158 14.98 -11.47 -0.69
C LEU A 158 14.05 -11.61 0.51
N GLN A 159 13.92 -12.81 1.07
CA GLN A 159 13.15 -13.06 2.30
C GLN A 159 13.75 -12.34 3.53
N ALA A 160 15.07 -12.32 3.65
CA ALA A 160 15.76 -11.55 4.69
C ALA A 160 15.56 -10.03 4.51
N LYS A 161 15.54 -9.54 3.27
CA LYS A 161 15.24 -8.12 2.97
C LYS A 161 13.79 -7.76 3.29
N LEU A 162 12.83 -8.64 2.97
CA LEU A 162 11.42 -8.47 3.32
C LEU A 162 11.24 -8.36 4.84
N SER A 163 11.78 -9.30 5.61
CA SER A 163 11.72 -9.23 7.08
C SER A 163 12.46 -8.03 7.69
N ALA A 164 13.56 -7.58 7.07
CA ALA A 164 14.23 -6.34 7.48
C ALA A 164 13.41 -5.09 7.14
N ILE A 165 12.64 -5.09 6.05
CA ILE A 165 11.73 -3.99 5.69
C ILE A 165 10.51 -3.98 6.61
N GLU A 166 9.93 -5.13 6.94
CA GLU A 166 8.88 -5.25 7.96
C GLU A 166 9.36 -4.71 9.32
N SER A 167 10.64 -4.91 9.66
CA SER A 167 11.25 -4.33 10.87
C SER A 167 11.50 -2.81 10.79
N LYS A 168 11.59 -2.24 9.59
CA LYS A 168 11.76 -0.80 9.34
C LYS A 168 10.44 -0.07 9.10
N GLN A 169 9.40 -0.76 8.67
CA GLN A 169 8.01 -0.28 8.57
C GLN A 169 7.35 -0.10 9.95
N GLY A 170 8.03 -0.49 11.04
CA GLY A 170 7.47 -0.49 12.40
C GLY A 170 7.43 0.86 13.13
N CYS A 171 7.86 1.96 12.53
CA CYS A 171 7.74 3.27 13.16
C CYS A 171 7.16 4.27 12.16
N PHE A 172 5.83 4.27 12.04
CA PHE A 172 5.14 5.46 11.53
C PHE A 172 5.63 6.67 12.33
N ARG A 173 5.89 7.78 11.63
CA ARG A 173 6.24 9.06 12.25
C ARG A 173 5.56 10.13 11.44
N PHE A 174 4.85 11.02 12.14
CA PHE A 174 4.33 12.22 11.53
C PHE A 174 5.47 13.12 11.10
N HIS A 175 5.41 13.60 9.87
CA HIS A 175 6.32 14.58 9.35
C HIS A 175 5.84 15.93 9.82
N ILE A 176 6.51 16.47 10.83
CA ILE A 176 6.37 17.87 11.20
C ILE A 176 6.98 18.71 10.07
N ARG A 177 6.22 18.95 9.02
CA ARG A 177 6.59 19.86 7.94
C ARG A 177 5.94 21.20 8.25
N HIS A 178 6.75 22.20 8.57
CA HIS A 178 6.27 23.56 8.72
C HIS A 178 6.18 24.22 7.33
N ALA A 179 5.15 23.89 6.55
CA ALA A 179 4.88 24.64 5.32
C ALA A 179 4.01 25.86 5.64
N HIS A 180 4.25 26.99 4.96
CA HIS A 180 3.35 28.13 5.07
C HIS A 180 2.00 27.79 4.42
N LEU A 181 0.92 28.17 5.10
CA LEU A 181 -0.44 27.90 4.63
C LEU A 181 -0.87 29.04 3.68
N ASP A 182 -1.01 28.71 2.39
CA ASP A 182 -1.42 29.64 1.34
C ASP A 182 -2.96 29.69 1.25
N TRP A 183 -3.54 30.70 1.89
CA TRP A 183 -4.97 30.94 1.89
C TRP A 183 -5.54 31.22 0.50
N ALA A 184 -4.79 31.89 -0.39
CA ALA A 184 -5.25 32.16 -1.75
C ALA A 184 -5.40 30.85 -2.53
N LEU A 185 -4.45 29.94 -2.34
CA LEU A 185 -4.52 28.60 -2.91
C LEU A 185 -5.72 27.82 -2.34
N LEU A 186 -5.91 27.78 -1.02
CA LEU A 186 -7.04 27.06 -0.40
C LEU A 186 -8.41 27.61 -0.81
N HIS A 187 -8.56 28.93 -0.91
CA HIS A 187 -9.80 29.58 -1.34
C HIS A 187 -10.05 29.45 -2.86
N SER A 188 -9.05 29.04 -3.64
CA SER A 188 -9.25 28.71 -5.06
C SER A 188 -10.01 27.41 -5.28
N VAL A 189 -10.14 26.57 -4.25
CA VAL A 189 -10.83 25.28 -4.33
C VAL A 189 -12.33 25.47 -4.17
N ASP A 190 -13.07 25.16 -5.23
CA ASP A 190 -14.52 24.98 -5.14
C ASP A 190 -14.83 23.60 -4.54
N VAL A 191 -15.11 23.60 -3.24
CA VAL A 191 -15.47 22.40 -2.46
C VAL A 191 -16.65 21.65 -3.09
N GLN A 192 -17.62 22.34 -3.71
CA GLN A 192 -18.77 21.69 -4.34
C GLN A 192 -18.41 21.06 -5.69
N ALA A 193 -17.58 21.73 -6.49
CA ALA A 193 -17.07 21.15 -7.73
C ALA A 193 -16.23 19.89 -7.47
N VAL A 194 -15.42 19.89 -6.41
CA VAL A 194 -14.68 18.70 -5.96
C VAL A 194 -15.64 17.61 -5.51
N LYS A 195 -16.68 17.94 -4.74
CA LYS A 195 -17.74 17.01 -4.31
C LYS A 195 -18.41 16.28 -5.48
N CYS A 196 -18.62 16.99 -6.58
CA CYS A 196 -19.18 16.44 -7.80
C CYS A 196 -18.14 15.71 -8.69
N GLY A 197 -16.87 15.63 -8.27
CA GLY A 197 -15.78 15.03 -9.06
C GLY A 197 -15.37 15.83 -10.30
N ALA A 198 -15.81 17.08 -10.41
CA ALA A 198 -15.52 17.95 -11.55
C ALA A 198 -14.11 18.56 -11.47
N ASP A 199 -13.60 18.83 -10.25
CA ASP A 199 -12.33 19.54 -10.05
C ASP A 199 -11.37 18.85 -9.06
N LEU A 200 -11.14 17.55 -9.26
CA LEU A 200 -10.18 16.80 -8.45
C LEU A 200 -8.75 17.39 -8.53
N SER A 201 -8.40 17.99 -9.66
CA SER A 201 -7.09 18.62 -9.88
C SER A 201 -6.80 19.76 -8.89
N SER A 202 -7.80 20.60 -8.60
CA SER A 202 -7.63 21.65 -7.58
C SER A 202 -7.44 21.08 -6.18
N LEU A 203 -8.17 20.01 -5.82
CA LEU A 203 -7.94 19.32 -4.54
C LEU A 203 -6.50 18.78 -4.45
N LEU A 204 -6.04 18.06 -5.47
CA LEU A 204 -4.68 17.49 -5.50
C LEU A 204 -3.59 18.56 -5.38
N ARG A 205 -3.78 19.72 -6.00
CA ARG A 205 -2.85 20.85 -5.92
C ARG A 205 -2.80 21.48 -4.51
N THR A 206 -3.94 21.51 -3.81
CA THR A 206 -4.09 22.23 -2.54
C THR A 206 -3.89 21.36 -1.31
N MET A 207 -4.12 20.06 -1.45
CA MET A 207 -3.99 19.09 -0.37
C MET A 207 -2.63 19.15 0.34
N PRO A 208 -1.46 19.22 -0.34
CA PRO A 208 -0.18 19.38 0.36
C PRO A 208 -0.12 20.62 1.27
N CYS A 209 -0.69 21.73 0.80
CA CYS A 209 -0.73 22.98 1.56
C CYS A 209 -1.69 22.87 2.77
N ALA A 210 -2.82 22.19 2.60
CA ALA A 210 -3.77 21.94 3.68
C ALA A 210 -3.19 20.98 4.73
N THR A 211 -2.62 19.85 4.31
CA THR A 211 -2.13 18.78 5.18
C THR A 211 -0.88 19.18 5.97
N PHE A 212 0.08 19.86 5.32
CA PHE A 212 1.36 20.22 5.93
C PHE A 212 1.46 21.71 6.29
N GLY A 213 0.35 22.46 6.18
CA GLY A 213 0.29 23.87 6.49
C GLY A 213 0.37 24.13 8.00
N HIS A 214 1.21 25.09 8.41
CA HIS A 214 1.39 25.41 9.82
C HIS A 214 0.21 26.22 10.38
N LEU A 215 -0.63 25.60 11.21
CA LEU A 215 -1.81 26.25 11.80
C LEU A 215 -1.48 27.19 12.97
N LEU A 216 -0.35 26.95 13.64
CA LEU A 216 0.08 27.73 14.80
C LEU A 216 0.94 28.95 14.44
N HIS A 217 1.25 29.18 13.16
CA HIS A 217 2.17 30.26 12.83
C HIS A 217 1.46 31.57 13.15
N PRO A 218 2.10 32.52 13.87
CA PRO A 218 1.53 33.83 14.08
C PRO A 218 1.32 34.47 12.70
N THR A 219 0.08 34.41 12.24
CA THR A 219 -0.36 35.20 11.10
C THR A 219 -0.67 36.58 11.64
N PRO A 220 -0.36 37.65 10.91
CA PRO A 220 -0.58 39.02 11.38
C PRO A 220 -2.07 39.34 11.58
N ALA A 221 -2.96 38.52 11.02
CA ALA A 221 -4.40 38.62 11.19
C ALA A 221 -4.96 37.32 11.79
N PRO A 222 -5.89 37.39 12.76
CA PRO A 222 -6.56 36.21 13.28
C PRO A 222 -7.31 35.48 12.16
N LEU A 223 -7.30 34.16 12.22
CA LEU A 223 -8.04 33.34 11.27
C LEU A 223 -9.55 33.52 11.47
N THR A 224 -10.26 33.80 10.39
CA THR A 224 -11.71 33.95 10.44
C THR A 224 -12.39 32.57 10.43
N ALA A 225 -13.61 32.47 10.94
CA ALA A 225 -14.42 31.24 10.85
C ALA A 225 -14.52 30.73 9.39
N ARG A 226 -14.60 31.62 8.41
CA ARG A 226 -14.60 31.26 6.99
C ARG A 226 -13.32 30.54 6.56
N ASN A 227 -12.16 30.98 7.05
CA ASN A 227 -10.88 30.33 6.76
C ASN A 227 -10.85 28.90 7.35
N TRP A 228 -11.32 28.75 8.58
CA TRP A 228 -11.40 27.45 9.24
C TRP A 228 -12.34 26.48 8.54
N VAL A 229 -13.55 26.95 8.20
CA VAL A 229 -14.54 26.16 7.46
C VAL A 229 -13.96 25.70 6.11
N GLN A 230 -13.29 26.59 5.38
CA GLN A 230 -12.65 26.21 4.10
C GLN A 230 -11.56 25.16 4.31
N LEU A 231 -10.65 25.38 5.27
CA LEU A 231 -9.55 24.46 5.56
C LEU A 231 -10.06 23.07 5.96
N ILE A 232 -11.01 23.00 6.89
CA ILE A 232 -11.59 21.74 7.38
C ILE A 232 -12.28 21.00 6.22
N ASN A 233 -13.06 21.70 5.38
CA ASN A 233 -13.68 21.08 4.22
C ASN A 233 -12.65 20.52 3.23
N VAL A 234 -11.58 21.26 2.94
CA VAL A 234 -10.50 20.78 2.05
C VAL A 234 -9.79 19.57 2.65
N LEU A 235 -9.50 19.57 3.95
CA LEU A 235 -8.89 18.43 4.64
C LEU A 235 -9.81 17.19 4.68
N GLN A 236 -11.11 17.39 4.90
CA GLN A 236 -12.11 16.32 4.84
C GLN A 236 -12.23 15.72 3.43
N LEU A 237 -12.16 16.56 2.40
CA LEU A 237 -12.12 16.11 1.00
C LEU A 237 -10.82 15.36 0.67
N ALA A 238 -9.69 15.82 1.21
CA ALA A 238 -8.43 15.11 1.10
C ALA A 238 -8.53 13.74 1.78
N LEU A 239 -9.08 13.67 3.00
CA LEU A 239 -9.27 12.41 3.72
C LEU A 239 -10.15 11.43 2.93
N ASP A 240 -11.30 11.88 2.42
CA ASP A 240 -12.15 11.06 1.55
C ASP A 240 -11.37 10.52 0.33
N PHE A 241 -10.61 11.40 -0.32
CA PHE A 241 -9.84 11.04 -1.51
C PHE A 241 -8.82 9.94 -1.20
N VAL A 242 -8.05 10.09 -0.13
CA VAL A 242 -7.03 9.12 0.25
C VAL A 242 -7.67 7.80 0.70
N LEU A 243 -8.77 7.85 1.46
CA LEU A 243 -9.55 6.66 1.81
C LEU A 243 -10.09 5.95 0.57
N HIS A 244 -10.56 6.69 -0.44
CA HIS A 244 -10.99 6.11 -1.71
C HIS A 244 -9.83 5.44 -2.47
N CYS A 245 -8.64 6.06 -2.48
CA CYS A 245 -7.44 5.46 -3.06
C CYS A 245 -7.09 4.15 -2.35
N LEU A 246 -7.11 4.14 -1.01
CA LEU A 246 -6.83 2.96 -0.21
C LEU A 246 -7.87 1.85 -0.45
N GLN A 247 -9.16 2.17 -0.48
CA GLN A 247 -10.22 1.20 -0.78
C GLN A 247 -10.08 0.62 -2.20
N THR A 248 -9.78 1.48 -3.18
CA THR A 248 -9.58 1.04 -4.57
C THR A 248 -8.38 0.09 -4.66
N ALA A 249 -7.30 0.39 -3.94
CA ALA A 249 -6.11 -0.45 -3.87
C ALA A 249 -6.42 -1.79 -3.18
N HIS A 250 -7.24 -1.79 -2.12
CA HIS A 250 -7.72 -3.00 -1.46
C HIS A 250 -8.59 -3.88 -2.38
N ASP A 251 -9.57 -3.28 -3.06
CA ASP A 251 -10.46 -3.99 -3.99
C ASP A 251 -9.69 -4.58 -5.18
N ARG A 252 -8.62 -3.91 -5.63
CA ARG A 252 -7.69 -4.44 -6.64
C ARG A 252 -6.96 -5.68 -6.13
N GLN A 253 -6.39 -5.64 -4.92
CA GLN A 253 -5.73 -6.81 -4.33
C GLN A 253 -6.69 -7.97 -4.11
N ALA A 254 -7.92 -7.71 -3.65
CA ALA A 254 -8.94 -8.74 -3.51
C ALA A 254 -9.23 -9.43 -4.86
N ARG A 255 -9.33 -8.66 -5.95
CA ARG A 255 -9.51 -9.20 -7.32
C ARG A 255 -8.31 -10.02 -7.79
N LEU A 256 -7.09 -9.55 -7.53
CA LEU A 256 -5.85 -10.29 -7.80
C LEU A 256 -5.84 -11.63 -7.07
N ASN A 257 -6.11 -11.63 -5.77
CA ASN A 257 -6.17 -12.84 -4.95
C ASN A 257 -7.24 -13.83 -5.45
N LEU A 258 -8.42 -13.35 -5.82
CA LEU A 258 -9.47 -14.19 -6.42
C LEU A 258 -9.04 -14.78 -7.77
N SER A 259 -8.31 -14.02 -8.58
CA SER A 259 -7.81 -14.47 -9.88
C SER A 259 -6.71 -15.54 -9.72
N LEU A 260 -5.83 -15.35 -8.74
CA LEU A 260 -4.83 -16.35 -8.33
C LEU A 260 -5.47 -17.63 -7.79
N MET A 261 -6.55 -17.53 -7.00
CA MET A 261 -7.27 -18.69 -6.46
C MET A 261 -8.08 -19.43 -7.53
N ARG A 262 -8.75 -18.70 -8.43
CA ARG A 262 -9.56 -19.30 -9.52
C ARG A 262 -8.74 -19.98 -10.58
N SER A 263 -7.51 -19.52 -10.79
CA SER A 263 -6.60 -20.17 -11.72
C SER A 263 -6.04 -21.49 -11.17
N GLY A 264 -6.41 -21.93 -9.95
CA GLY A 264 -5.98 -23.21 -9.37
C GLY A 264 -5.99 -24.42 -10.34
N PRO A 265 -5.13 -25.42 -10.07
CA PRO A 265 -4.51 -26.36 -11.03
C PRO A 265 -5.45 -27.35 -11.75
N ALA A 266 -6.76 -27.15 -11.72
CA ALA A 266 -7.74 -28.15 -12.12
C ALA A 266 -8.23 -28.06 -13.58
N ALA A 267 -8.01 -26.96 -14.32
CA ALA A 267 -8.67 -26.82 -15.63
C ALA A 267 -7.88 -26.13 -16.77
N ALA A 268 -6.76 -25.45 -16.50
CA ALA A 268 -5.97 -24.81 -17.54
C ALA A 268 -4.50 -25.19 -17.38
N GLY A 269 -3.84 -25.57 -18.47
CA GLY A 269 -2.40 -25.84 -18.44
C GLY A 269 -1.63 -24.65 -17.85
N PRO A 270 -0.47 -24.88 -17.20
CA PRO A 270 0.30 -23.86 -16.49
C PRO A 270 0.61 -22.60 -17.31
N ALA A 271 0.62 -22.68 -18.64
CA ALA A 271 0.78 -21.54 -19.55
C ALA A 271 -0.38 -20.52 -19.47
N CYS A 272 -1.64 -20.97 -19.40
CA CYS A 272 -2.79 -20.06 -19.30
C CYS A 272 -2.86 -19.33 -17.94
N LEU A 273 -2.30 -19.95 -16.90
CA LEU A 273 -2.22 -19.40 -15.55
C LEU A 273 -1.23 -18.25 -15.47
N ALA A 274 -0.03 -18.47 -16.00
CA ALA A 274 1.03 -17.47 -16.09
C ALA A 274 0.58 -16.27 -16.93
N ASP A 275 -0.12 -16.50 -18.05
CA ASP A 275 -0.64 -15.43 -18.91
C ASP A 275 -1.77 -14.62 -18.24
N GLY A 276 -2.68 -15.30 -17.53
CA GLY A 276 -3.76 -14.65 -16.78
C GLY A 276 -3.20 -13.74 -15.68
N ILE A 277 -2.30 -14.28 -14.84
CA ILE A 277 -1.65 -13.52 -13.76
C ILE A 277 -0.82 -12.38 -14.35
N SER A 278 -0.04 -12.63 -15.40
CA SER A 278 0.78 -11.62 -16.06
C SER A 278 -0.02 -10.51 -16.71
N SER A 279 -1.23 -10.79 -17.21
CA SER A 279 -2.09 -9.76 -17.81
C SER A 279 -2.72 -8.86 -16.74
N VAL A 280 -3.22 -9.44 -15.65
CA VAL A 280 -3.78 -8.67 -14.52
C VAL A 280 -2.67 -7.85 -13.87
N LEU A 281 -1.49 -8.43 -13.61
CA LEU A 281 -0.36 -7.69 -13.05
C LEU A 281 0.14 -6.57 -13.96
N ARG A 282 0.11 -6.75 -15.29
CA ARG A 282 0.46 -5.67 -16.24
C ARG A 282 -0.54 -4.53 -16.23
N GLU A 283 -1.82 -4.83 -16.18
CA GLU A 283 -2.88 -3.82 -16.10
C GLU A 283 -2.83 -3.06 -14.76
N GLU A 284 -2.61 -3.79 -13.66
CA GLU A 284 -2.41 -3.21 -12.33
C GLU A 284 -1.15 -2.33 -12.26
N HIS A 285 -0.04 -2.75 -12.89
CA HIS A 285 1.16 -1.94 -12.98
C HIS A 285 0.93 -0.64 -13.76
N LYS A 286 0.18 -0.69 -14.87
CA LYS A 286 -0.19 0.52 -15.63
C LYS A 286 -1.04 1.48 -14.81
N GLN A 287 -2.04 0.98 -14.10
CA GLN A 287 -2.92 1.82 -13.28
C GLN A 287 -2.18 2.41 -12.07
N THR A 288 -1.27 1.65 -11.47
CA THR A 288 -0.40 2.13 -10.39
C THR A 288 0.57 3.18 -10.90
N GLN A 289 1.23 2.96 -12.05
CA GLN A 289 2.07 3.97 -12.68
C GLN A 289 1.31 5.25 -13.02
N GLN A 290 0.05 5.15 -13.45
CA GLN A 290 -0.77 6.32 -13.74
C GLN A 290 -1.09 7.12 -12.47
N LEU A 291 -1.43 6.45 -11.37
CA LEU A 291 -1.59 7.07 -10.04
C LEU A 291 -0.27 7.68 -9.55
N GLN A 292 0.85 6.99 -9.74
CA GLN A 292 2.19 7.50 -9.41
C GLN A 292 2.54 8.75 -10.21
N LEU A 293 2.24 8.79 -11.51
CA LEU A 293 2.49 9.99 -12.31
C LEU A 293 1.67 11.17 -11.78
N GLN A 294 0.38 10.95 -11.51
CA GLN A 294 -0.50 11.95 -10.90
C GLN A 294 0.01 12.42 -9.53
N MET A 295 0.48 11.51 -8.68
CA MET A 295 1.04 11.84 -7.36
C MET A 295 2.43 12.48 -7.45
N SER A 296 3.29 12.04 -8.38
CA SER A 296 4.65 12.58 -8.56
C SER A 296 4.63 14.02 -9.06
N ASP A 297 3.62 14.38 -9.86
CA ASP A 297 3.37 15.76 -10.27
C ASP A 297 2.98 16.61 -9.07
N VAL A 298 2.15 16.10 -8.17
CA VAL A 298 1.79 16.75 -6.89
C VAL A 298 3.03 16.91 -6.00
N TRP A 299 3.88 15.89 -5.88
CA TRP A 299 5.13 15.96 -5.13
C TRP A 299 6.12 16.95 -5.73
N SER A 300 6.26 16.96 -7.05
CA SER A 300 7.13 17.91 -7.75
C SER A 300 6.64 19.35 -7.56
N GLN A 301 5.32 19.57 -7.55
CA GLN A 301 4.75 20.87 -7.22
C GLN A 301 5.01 21.24 -5.75
N MET A 302 4.86 20.29 -4.83
CA MET A 302 5.14 20.50 -3.40
C MET A 302 6.62 20.84 -3.16
N SER A 303 7.56 20.11 -3.75
CA SER A 303 9.00 20.41 -3.63
C SER A 303 9.35 21.78 -4.23
N ARG A 304 8.68 22.20 -5.32
CA ARG A 304 8.85 23.55 -5.88
C ARG A 304 8.29 24.64 -4.96
N LEU A 305 7.13 24.41 -4.32
CA LEU A 305 6.58 25.33 -3.32
C LEU A 305 7.51 25.44 -2.11
N GLN A 306 8.02 24.32 -1.61
CA GLN A 306 9.01 24.28 -0.52
C GLN A 306 10.29 25.04 -0.90
N ALA A 307 10.83 24.83 -2.10
CA ALA A 307 12.03 25.54 -2.57
C ALA A 307 11.82 27.05 -2.74
N ARG A 308 10.61 27.49 -3.10
CA ARG A 308 10.26 28.92 -3.19
C ARG A 308 10.16 29.60 -1.83
N HIS A 309 9.65 28.90 -0.82
CA HIS A 309 9.47 29.46 0.52
C HIS A 309 10.68 29.28 1.44
N GLY A 310 11.54 28.29 1.19
CA GLY A 310 12.81 28.12 1.91
C GLY A 310 13.96 29.03 1.44
N ALA A 311 13.72 29.86 0.41
CA ALA A 311 14.74 30.71 -0.21
C ALA A 311 14.62 32.20 0.16
N GLU A 312 13.76 32.59 1.10
CA GLU A 312 13.84 33.94 1.65
C GLU A 312 15.08 34.04 2.58
N PRO A 313 16.09 34.85 2.22
CA PRO A 313 17.14 35.17 3.17
C PRO A 313 16.49 35.99 4.29
N VAL A 314 16.51 35.47 5.51
CA VAL A 314 16.24 36.24 6.73
C VAL A 314 17.38 37.26 6.85
N ALA A 315 17.25 38.38 6.15
CA ALA A 315 18.07 39.56 6.35
C ALA A 315 17.57 40.23 7.64
N ASP A 316 18.51 40.45 8.57
CA ASP A 316 18.38 41.28 9.76
C ASP A 316 17.43 40.80 10.87
N ALA A 317 17.76 39.66 11.49
CA ALA A 317 17.38 39.41 12.88
C ALA A 317 18.61 39.61 13.78
N ALA A 318 18.57 40.67 14.60
CA ALA A 318 19.62 41.02 15.56
C ALA A 318 19.86 39.89 16.58
N PRO A 319 21.09 39.76 17.13
CA PRO A 319 21.41 38.71 18.10
C PRO A 319 20.70 38.98 19.43
N LEU A 320 19.71 38.16 19.75
CA LEU A 320 19.17 38.06 21.11
C LEU A 320 20.13 37.23 21.96
N THR A 321 20.64 37.86 23.00
CA THR A 321 21.50 37.28 24.02
C THR A 321 20.80 36.17 24.78
N SER A 322 21.57 35.13 25.06
CA SER A 322 21.22 33.94 25.83
C SER A 322 20.69 34.23 27.23
N GLU A 323 19.57 33.61 27.61
CA GLU A 323 19.31 33.26 29.01
C GLU A 323 18.41 32.01 29.10
N THR A 324 19.03 30.94 29.60
CA THR A 324 18.49 29.79 30.35
C THR A 324 17.05 29.32 30.07
N CYS A 325 16.93 28.17 29.39
CA CYS A 325 15.79 27.26 29.54
C CYS A 325 16.29 25.85 29.92
N CYS A 326 15.64 25.28 30.92
CA CYS A 326 15.98 24.04 31.60
C CYS A 326 15.78 22.81 30.70
N GLU A 327 16.74 21.89 30.72
CA GLU A 327 16.59 20.55 30.15
C GLU A 327 15.55 19.74 30.97
N PRO A 328 14.59 19.06 30.33
CA PRO A 328 13.71 18.13 31.01
C PRO A 328 14.45 16.81 31.32
N PRO A 329 14.10 16.13 32.44
CA PRO A 329 14.77 14.90 32.85
C PRO A 329 14.38 13.73 31.94
N THR A 330 15.36 13.17 31.24
CA THR A 330 15.24 11.90 30.52
C THR A 330 15.21 10.74 31.52
N ALA A 331 14.03 10.43 32.06
CA ALA A 331 13.79 9.16 32.72
C ALA A 331 13.74 8.06 31.64
N ASN A 332 14.86 7.34 31.47
CA ASN A 332 14.95 6.14 30.65
C ASN A 332 14.00 5.07 31.20
N ILE A 333 12.78 5.01 30.67
CA ILE A 333 11.96 3.81 30.73
C ILE A 333 12.54 2.88 29.67
N GLU A 334 13.47 2.01 30.07
CA GLU A 334 13.87 0.85 29.27
C GLU A 334 12.66 -0.09 29.15
N LEU A 335 11.79 0.21 28.19
CA LEU A 335 10.85 -0.77 27.66
C LEU A 335 11.68 -1.93 27.12
N ASP A 336 11.39 -3.15 27.56
CA ASP A 336 11.98 -4.40 27.07
C ASP A 336 11.52 -4.65 25.62
N VAL A 337 12.08 -3.85 24.72
CA VAL A 337 11.89 -3.88 23.28
C VAL A 337 12.35 -5.24 22.73
N GLU A 338 13.28 -5.93 23.40
CA GLU A 338 13.71 -7.27 23.00
C GLU A 338 12.66 -8.34 23.32
N GLY A 339 11.99 -8.25 24.47
CA GLY A 339 10.88 -9.11 24.86
C GLY A 339 9.70 -9.04 23.88
N LEU A 340 9.26 -7.82 23.53
CA LEU A 340 8.17 -7.61 22.57
C LEU A 340 8.56 -8.11 21.17
N ARG A 341 9.81 -7.88 20.74
CA ARG A 341 10.36 -8.40 19.47
C ARG A 341 10.37 -9.92 19.43
N ALA A 342 10.73 -10.59 20.54
CA ALA A 342 10.78 -12.04 20.62
C ALA A 342 9.38 -12.68 20.58
N GLU A 343 8.36 -11.97 21.06
CA GLU A 343 6.97 -12.46 21.08
C GLU A 343 6.29 -12.32 19.70
N VAL A 344 6.44 -11.16 19.05
CA VAL A 344 5.97 -10.95 17.67
C VAL A 344 6.66 -11.91 16.69
N ARG A 345 7.99 -12.12 16.83
CA ARG A 345 8.73 -13.10 16.03
C ARG A 345 8.19 -14.51 16.22
N ARG A 346 7.90 -14.93 17.45
CA ARG A 346 7.30 -16.25 17.74
C ARG A 346 5.91 -16.39 17.12
N GLY A 347 5.07 -15.35 17.15
CA GLY A 347 3.75 -15.35 16.53
C GLY A 347 3.80 -15.48 15.01
N CYS A 348 4.66 -14.71 14.35
CA CYS A 348 4.83 -14.75 12.89
C CYS A 348 5.47 -16.07 12.42
N GLU A 349 6.50 -16.56 13.10
CA GLU A 349 7.11 -17.86 12.79
C GLU A 349 6.11 -19.01 12.97
N ALA A 350 5.30 -18.98 14.02
CA ALA A 350 4.25 -20.00 14.24
C ALA A 350 3.22 -19.99 13.10
N ARG A 351 2.79 -18.81 12.65
CA ARG A 351 1.83 -18.65 11.55
C ARG A 351 2.40 -19.10 10.20
N LEU A 352 3.65 -18.75 9.90
CA LEU A 352 4.36 -19.21 8.71
C LEU A 352 4.59 -20.73 8.71
N ARG A 353 5.03 -21.30 9.83
CA ARG A 353 5.18 -22.76 9.98
C ARG A 353 3.85 -23.46 9.77
N TRP A 354 2.76 -22.92 10.32
CA TRP A 354 1.42 -23.46 10.11
C TRP A 354 1.00 -23.41 8.64
N GLN A 355 1.18 -22.28 7.94
CA GLN A 355 0.84 -22.14 6.52
C GLN A 355 1.66 -23.10 5.64
N VAL A 356 2.97 -23.24 5.90
CA VAL A 356 3.83 -24.18 5.16
C VAL A 356 3.42 -25.63 5.42
N GLN A 357 3.07 -25.98 6.66
CA GLN A 357 2.55 -27.32 6.97
C GLN A 357 1.21 -27.60 6.29
N GLU A 358 0.31 -26.62 6.24
CA GLU A 358 -0.98 -26.76 5.58
C GLU A 358 -0.84 -26.91 4.05
N ILE A 359 0.09 -26.16 3.43
CA ILE A 359 0.42 -26.31 2.00
C ILE A 359 1.01 -27.72 1.74
N LYS A 360 1.94 -28.18 2.58
CA LYS A 360 2.52 -29.53 2.46
C LYS A 360 1.45 -30.62 2.60
N ARG A 361 0.55 -30.48 3.58
CA ARG A 361 -0.57 -31.41 3.83
C ARG A 361 -1.49 -31.49 2.62
N ARG A 362 -1.83 -30.35 2.01
CA ARG A 362 -2.66 -30.29 0.79
C ARG A 362 -1.95 -30.91 -0.40
N ALA A 363 -0.70 -30.55 -0.66
CA ALA A 363 0.10 -31.12 -1.74
C ALA A 363 0.27 -32.64 -1.62
N PHE A 364 0.49 -33.16 -0.41
CA PHE A 364 0.59 -34.59 -0.16
C PHE A 364 -0.76 -35.31 -0.35
N SER A 365 -1.86 -34.71 0.11
CA SER A 365 -3.21 -35.26 -0.07
C SER A 365 -3.62 -35.30 -1.56
N ASP A 366 -3.19 -34.32 -2.34
CA ASP A 366 -3.41 -34.28 -3.78
C ASP A 366 -2.56 -35.32 -4.51
N LEU A 367 -1.30 -35.51 -4.09
CA LEU A 367 -0.42 -36.55 -4.62
C LEU A 367 -0.99 -37.96 -4.36
N GLN A 368 -1.46 -38.23 -3.13
CA GLN A 368 -2.09 -39.50 -2.78
C GLN A 368 -3.34 -39.79 -3.63
N ARG A 369 -4.18 -38.78 -3.85
CA ARG A 369 -5.36 -38.92 -4.72
C ARG A 369 -4.99 -39.23 -6.16
N ARG A 370 -3.94 -38.62 -6.70
CA ARG A 370 -3.44 -38.91 -8.06
C ARG A 370 -2.89 -40.33 -8.18
N VAL A 371 -2.05 -40.74 -7.24
CA VAL A 371 -1.50 -42.11 -7.21
C VAL A 371 -2.61 -43.15 -7.10
N SER A 372 -3.62 -42.90 -6.26
CA SER A 372 -4.77 -43.82 -6.12
C SER A 372 -5.58 -43.92 -7.42
N ALA A 373 -5.85 -42.79 -8.08
CA ALA A 373 -6.57 -42.76 -9.34
C ALA A 373 -5.79 -43.46 -10.48
N ASP A 374 -4.47 -43.33 -10.51
CA ASP A 374 -3.63 -44.00 -11.50
C ASP A 374 -3.56 -45.52 -11.26
N LEU A 375 -3.52 -45.96 -10.00
CA LEU A 375 -3.61 -47.39 -9.65
C LEU A 375 -4.97 -48.00 -10.02
N GLU A 376 -6.07 -47.27 -9.80
CA GLU A 376 -7.41 -47.70 -10.23
C GLU A 376 -7.48 -47.85 -11.75
N ARG A 377 -6.93 -46.89 -12.51
CA ARG A 377 -6.85 -46.97 -13.98
C ARG A 377 -6.01 -48.14 -14.47
N GLN A 378 -4.91 -48.46 -13.78
CA GLN A 378 -4.08 -49.62 -14.11
C GLN A 378 -4.84 -50.92 -13.85
N SER A 379 -5.59 -51.02 -12.74
CA SER A 379 -6.39 -52.21 -12.41
C SER A 379 -7.50 -52.51 -13.43
N VAL A 380 -8.09 -51.47 -14.04
CA VAL A 380 -9.13 -51.62 -15.07
C VAL A 380 -8.54 -52.10 -16.41
N ASN A 381 -7.30 -51.74 -16.72
CA ASN A 381 -6.66 -52.12 -17.98
C ASN A 381 -6.04 -53.54 -17.96
N GLU A 382 -5.81 -54.13 -16.79
CA GLU A 382 -5.24 -55.48 -16.66
C GLU A 382 -6.28 -56.60 -16.77
N HIS A 383 -7.58 -56.30 -16.95
CA HIS A 383 -8.63 -57.26 -17.27
C HIS A 383 -9.33 -56.95 -18.60
N PRO A 384 -8.64 -57.05 -19.74
CA PRO A 384 -9.33 -57.09 -21.02
C PRO A 384 -10.11 -58.42 -21.12
N GLN A 385 -11.42 -58.32 -21.31
CA GLN A 385 -12.29 -59.47 -21.58
C GLN A 385 -11.90 -60.21 -22.86
#